data_AF-A0A176S189-F1
#
_entry.id   AF-A0A176S189-F1
#
_cell.length_a   1.000
_cell.length_b   1.000
_cell.length_c   1.000
_cell.angle_alpha   90.00
_cell.angle_beta   90.00
_cell.angle_gamma   90.00
#
_symmetry.space_group_name_H-M   'P 1'
#
loop_
_entity.id
_entity.type
_entity.pdbx_description
1 polymer ?
#
loop_
_entity_poly.entity_id
_entity_poly.type
_entity_poly.pdbx_seq_one_letter_code
_entity_poly.pdbx_strand_id
1 'polypeptide(L)'
;MVATKPKVLLSIRSNVYNDRVYVDGEYKGSTGLDLWLAPGLHSVKIEKDGYNTYEEQIDLQKKSRLIAKLHRQKHQNNLPANSIIGTDILLEFIRGAHSEYVLIDAREESHYNEGHIPTAISIPFSQFDSNTHRLPKDKNTVLIFYCWHETCGLSTQSAQAAKQMVKNGLECHG
;
A
#
# COMPACT_ATOMS: atom_id res chain seq x y z
N MET A 1 31.88 30.48 -32.87
CA MET A 1 30.85 30.75 -31.84
C MET A 1 30.12 29.44 -31.59
N VAL A 2 30.08 28.93 -30.35
CA VAL A 2 29.30 27.72 -30.04
C VAL A 2 27.88 28.18 -29.70
N ALA A 3 26.94 27.94 -30.60
CA ALA A 3 25.53 28.18 -30.33
C ALA A 3 25.09 27.25 -29.20
N THR A 4 24.66 27.81 -28.08
CA THR A 4 24.06 27.04 -26.99
C THR A 4 22.75 26.45 -27.49
N LYS A 5 22.62 25.12 -27.48
CA LYS A 5 21.37 24.46 -27.84
C LYS A 5 20.23 25.01 -26.97
N PRO A 6 19.06 25.32 -27.54
CA PRO A 6 17.92 25.80 -26.77
C PRO A 6 17.59 24.79 -25.67
N LYS A 7 17.14 25.30 -24.53
CA LYS A 7 16.66 24.47 -23.42
C LYS A 7 15.24 24.85 -23.04
N VAL A 8 14.47 23.85 -22.67
CA VAL A 8 13.07 23.95 -22.27
C VAL A 8 12.94 23.44 -20.84
N LEU A 9 12.15 24.14 -20.05
CA LEU A 9 11.89 23.79 -18.66
C LEU A 9 10.85 22.68 -18.56
N LEU A 10 11.20 21.59 -17.88
CA LEU A 10 10.27 20.54 -17.43
C LEU A 10 10.20 20.55 -15.90
N SER A 11 9.00 20.78 -15.37
CA SER A 11 8.70 20.65 -13.93
C SER A 11 8.06 19.29 -13.63
N ILE A 12 8.70 18.46 -12.81
CA ILE A 12 8.22 17.12 -12.46
C ILE A 12 7.72 17.12 -11.00
N ARG A 13 6.49 16.67 -10.78
CA ARG A 13 5.85 16.57 -9.46
C ARG A 13 5.21 15.19 -9.30
N SER A 14 5.09 14.73 -8.06
CA SER A 14 4.45 13.45 -7.70
C SER A 14 3.61 13.58 -6.44
N ASN A 15 2.73 12.60 -6.20
CA ASN A 15 1.99 12.42 -4.95
C ASN A 15 2.81 11.77 -3.83
N VAL A 16 4.04 11.32 -4.11
CA VAL A 16 4.96 10.72 -3.14
C VAL A 16 6.27 11.52 -3.06
N TYR A 17 6.96 11.42 -1.92
CA TYR A 17 8.25 12.06 -1.68
C TYR A 17 9.36 11.00 -1.57
N ASN A 18 10.62 11.44 -1.64
CA ASN A 18 11.82 10.57 -1.60
C ASN A 18 11.79 9.49 -2.68
N ASP A 19 11.21 9.81 -3.83
CA ASP A 19 11.27 9.01 -5.05
C ASP A 19 12.56 9.29 -5.84
N ARG A 20 12.80 8.50 -6.88
CA ARG A 20 13.96 8.58 -7.76
C ARG A 20 13.49 8.87 -9.17
N VAL A 21 13.83 10.05 -9.67
CA VAL A 21 13.51 10.51 -11.02
C VAL A 21 14.69 10.25 -11.93
N TYR A 22 14.42 9.61 -13.07
CA TYR A 22 15.34 9.41 -14.16
C TYR A 22 14.78 10.08 -15.41
N VAL A 23 15.63 10.80 -16.13
CA VAL A 23 15.29 11.36 -17.44
C VAL A 23 16.31 10.83 -18.45
N ASP A 24 15.81 10.18 -19.50
CA ASP A 24 16.61 9.47 -20.51
C ASP A 24 17.58 8.45 -19.90
N GLY A 25 17.15 7.80 -18.82
CA GLY A 25 17.94 6.82 -18.07
C GLY A 25 18.93 7.41 -17.06
N GLU A 26 19.15 8.74 -17.05
CA GLU A 26 20.04 9.40 -16.09
C GLU A 26 19.28 9.82 -14.82
N TYR A 27 19.82 9.52 -13.66
CA TYR A 27 19.26 9.96 -12.37
C TYR A 27 19.35 11.48 -12.21
N LYS A 28 18.23 12.13 -11.83
CA LYS A 28 18.11 13.58 -11.68
C LYS A 28 17.74 14.06 -10.26
N GLY A 29 17.42 13.15 -9.34
CA GLY A 29 17.01 13.48 -7.97
C GLY A 29 15.62 12.94 -7.63
N SER A 30 14.89 13.64 -6.75
CA SER A 30 13.49 13.34 -6.37
C SER A 30 12.54 14.37 -6.97
N THR A 31 11.25 14.05 -7.08
CA THR A 31 10.20 14.91 -7.60
C THR A 31 10.01 16.17 -6.73
N GLY A 32 9.40 17.22 -7.31
CA GLY A 32 9.65 18.60 -6.84
C GLY A 32 10.79 19.27 -7.61
N LEU A 33 11.16 18.69 -8.75
CA LEU A 33 12.34 19.04 -9.54
C LEU A 33 11.97 19.82 -10.79
N ASP A 34 12.84 20.75 -11.16
CA ASP A 34 12.74 21.58 -12.35
C ASP A 34 14.02 21.40 -13.18
N LEU A 35 13.88 20.94 -14.43
CA LEU A 35 15.00 20.57 -15.31
C LEU A 35 14.98 21.36 -16.61
N TRP A 36 16.16 21.78 -17.07
CA TRP A 36 16.34 22.41 -18.38
C TRP A 36 16.91 21.40 -19.36
N LEU A 37 16.06 20.90 -20.26
CA LEU A 37 16.37 19.83 -21.21
C LEU A 37 16.34 20.37 -22.64
N ALA A 38 16.96 19.67 -23.58
CA ALA A 38 16.85 20.06 -24.99
C ALA A 38 15.39 19.90 -25.47
N PRO A 39 14.96 20.62 -26.52
CA PRO A 39 13.69 20.31 -27.15
C PRO A 39 13.67 18.91 -27.75
N GLY A 40 12.53 18.24 -27.68
CA GLY A 40 12.32 16.92 -28.26
C GLY A 40 11.77 15.90 -27.26
N LEU A 41 11.78 14.64 -27.68
CA LEU A 41 11.20 13.53 -26.92
C LEU A 41 12.15 13.07 -25.81
N HIS A 42 11.65 13.03 -24.58
CA HIS A 42 12.37 12.56 -23.40
C HIS A 42 11.60 11.45 -22.71
N SER A 43 12.30 10.43 -22.21
CA SER A 43 11.71 9.43 -21.32
C SER A 43 11.85 9.88 -19.87
N VAL A 44 10.75 9.90 -19.11
CA VAL A 44 10.75 10.18 -17.68
C VAL A 44 10.32 8.92 -16.94
N LYS A 45 11.19 8.40 -16.09
CA LYS A 45 10.92 7.27 -15.20
C LYS A 45 10.99 7.73 -13.75
N ILE A 46 10.01 7.35 -12.94
CA ILE A 46 9.97 7.66 -11.50
C ILE A 46 9.77 6.37 -10.73
N GLU A 47 10.69 6.10 -9.82
CA GLU A 47 10.71 4.91 -8.98
C GLU A 47 10.61 5.29 -7.51
N LYS A 48 9.86 4.50 -6.74
CA LYS A 48 9.83 4.61 -5.29
C LYS A 48 9.61 3.22 -4.72
N ASP A 49 10.39 2.85 -3.73
CA ASP A 49 10.25 1.53 -3.09
C ASP A 49 8.82 1.37 -2.54
N GLY A 50 8.18 0.26 -2.89
CA GLY A 50 6.77 -0.04 -2.59
C GLY A 50 5.76 0.57 -3.56
N TYR A 51 6.17 1.21 -4.65
CA TYR A 51 5.30 1.81 -5.67
C TYR A 51 5.58 1.28 -7.07
N ASN A 52 4.53 1.22 -7.89
CA ASN A 52 4.67 0.84 -9.29
C ASN A 52 5.52 1.91 -9.99
N THR A 53 6.50 1.47 -10.76
CA THR A 53 7.30 2.36 -11.59
C THR A 53 6.40 3.14 -12.53
N TYR A 54 6.53 4.47 -12.49
CA TYR A 54 5.90 5.36 -13.45
C TYR A 54 6.87 5.61 -14.59
N GLU A 55 6.42 5.44 -15.84
CA GLU A 55 7.23 5.74 -17.02
C GLU A 55 6.37 6.39 -18.10
N GLU A 56 6.83 7.50 -18.65
CA GLU A 56 6.13 8.26 -19.68
C GLU A 56 7.12 8.94 -20.63
N GLN A 57 6.79 9.02 -21.91
CA GLN A 57 7.52 9.84 -22.88
C GLN A 57 6.84 11.20 -23.04
N ILE A 58 7.63 12.28 -23.00
CA ILE A 58 7.15 13.65 -23.16
C ILE A 58 7.91 14.36 -24.27
N ASP A 59 7.18 14.96 -25.20
CA ASP A 59 7.75 15.82 -26.24
C ASP A 59 7.85 17.27 -25.72
N LEU A 60 9.07 17.68 -25.37
CA LEU A 60 9.36 19.00 -24.86
C LEU A 60 9.58 20.00 -26.00
N GLN A 61 8.52 20.62 -26.47
CA GLN A 61 8.63 21.76 -27.40
C GLN A 61 8.57 23.12 -26.67
N LYS A 62 7.96 23.14 -25.48
CA LYS A 62 7.75 24.32 -24.65
C LYS A 62 7.74 23.93 -23.16
N LYS A 63 7.80 24.95 -22.29
CA LYS A 63 7.74 24.74 -20.84
C LYS A 63 6.56 23.83 -20.49
N SER A 64 6.84 22.73 -19.80
CA SER A 64 5.87 21.67 -19.52
C SER A 64 5.93 21.26 -18.06
N ARG A 65 4.82 20.70 -17.57
CA ARG A 65 4.71 20.18 -16.21
C ARG A 65 4.16 18.76 -16.26
N LEU A 66 4.92 17.83 -15.70
CA LEU A 66 4.52 16.45 -15.51
C LEU A 66 4.07 16.27 -14.06
N ILE A 67 2.85 15.76 -13.86
CA ILE A 67 2.33 15.41 -12.54
C ILE A 67 2.09 13.91 -12.52
N ALA A 68 3.05 13.16 -12.00
CA ALA A 68 2.94 11.73 -11.87
C ALA A 68 2.06 11.35 -10.68
N LYS A 69 1.24 10.32 -10.86
CA LYS A 69 0.47 9.68 -9.79
C LYS A 69 1.02 8.27 -9.62
N LEU A 70 1.89 8.10 -8.62
CA LEU A 70 2.43 6.80 -8.26
C LEU A 70 1.40 6.05 -7.39
N HIS A 71 1.16 4.80 -7.76
CA HIS A 71 0.31 3.88 -7.03
C HIS A 71 1.20 2.86 -6.31
N ARG A 72 0.91 2.53 -5.06
CA ARG A 72 1.63 1.47 -4.35
C ARG A 72 1.55 0.17 -5.15
N GLN A 73 2.66 -0.59 -5.18
CA GLN A 73 2.61 -1.93 -5.76
C GLN A 73 1.67 -2.75 -4.88
N LYS A 74 0.61 -3.28 -5.48
CA LYS A 74 -0.14 -4.34 -4.82
C LYS A 74 0.76 -5.57 -4.88
N HIS A 75 1.51 -5.85 -3.83
CA HIS A 75 1.98 -7.21 -3.62
C HIS A 75 0.72 -8.07 -3.59
N GLN A 76 0.51 -8.86 -4.63
CA GLN A 76 -0.49 -9.92 -4.59
C GLN A 76 -0.06 -10.81 -3.43
N ASN A 77 -0.81 -10.75 -2.34
CA ASN A 77 -0.61 -11.65 -1.23
C ASN A 77 -1.04 -13.02 -1.74
N ASN A 78 -0.10 -13.75 -2.35
CA ASN A 78 -0.26 -15.15 -2.74
C ASN A 78 -0.27 -16.08 -1.51
N LEU A 79 -0.52 -15.52 -0.32
CA LEU A 79 -0.79 -16.30 0.87
C LEU A 79 -2.16 -16.98 0.67
N PRO A 80 -2.23 -18.33 0.68
CA PRO A 80 -3.50 -19.01 0.60
C PRO A 80 -4.42 -18.56 1.74
N ALA A 81 -5.72 -18.40 1.45
CA ALA A 81 -6.69 -18.02 2.45
C ALA A 81 -6.66 -19.02 3.63
N ASN A 82 -6.35 -18.54 4.84
CA ASN A 82 -6.10 -19.26 6.11
C ASN A 82 -4.64 -19.62 6.40
N SER A 83 -3.66 -18.97 5.76
CA SER A 83 -2.27 -19.07 6.23
C SER A 83 -2.12 -18.54 7.66
N ILE A 84 -1.54 -19.36 8.54
CA ILE A 84 -0.89 -18.85 9.75
C ILE A 84 0.35 -18.10 9.27
N ILE A 85 0.47 -16.84 9.67
CA ILE A 85 1.64 -16.02 9.34
C ILE A 85 2.51 -15.85 10.58
N GLY A 86 3.83 -15.87 10.38
CA GLY A 86 4.79 -15.51 11.41
C GLY A 86 4.84 -14.00 11.65
N THR A 87 5.50 -13.60 12.74
CA THR A 87 5.70 -12.20 13.11
C THR A 87 6.54 -11.43 12.08
N ASP A 88 7.45 -12.11 11.39
CA ASP A 88 8.26 -11.56 10.29
C ASP A 88 7.37 -11.05 9.15
N ILE A 89 6.41 -11.87 8.70
CA ILE A 89 5.45 -11.50 7.66
C ILE A 89 4.55 -10.35 8.17
N LEU A 90 4.06 -10.43 9.41
CA LEU A 90 3.25 -9.36 10.00
C LEU A 90 4.01 -8.02 10.05
N LEU A 91 5.31 -8.04 10.33
CA LEU A 91 6.14 -6.83 10.32
C LEU A 91 6.24 -6.23 8.91
N GLU A 92 6.29 -7.03 7.85
CA GLU A 92 6.27 -6.52 6.48
C GLU A 92 4.94 -5.82 6.13
N PHE A 93 3.81 -6.33 6.63
CA PHE A 93 2.52 -5.63 6.54
C PHE A 93 2.57 -4.28 7.27
N ILE A 94 3.02 -4.27 8.52
CA ILE A 94 3.08 -3.05 9.37
C ILE A 94 4.04 -2.00 8.80
N ARG A 95 5.15 -2.43 8.19
CA ARG A 95 6.13 -1.54 7.53
C ARG A 95 5.61 -0.95 6.22
N GLY A 96 4.41 -1.37 5.77
CA GLY A 96 3.76 -0.86 4.56
C GLY A 96 4.32 -1.44 3.27
N ALA A 97 4.93 -2.63 3.32
CA ALA A 97 5.38 -3.36 2.14
C ALA A 97 4.22 -4.02 1.37
N HIS A 98 3.05 -4.19 2.00
CA HIS A 98 1.90 -4.89 1.42
C HIS A 98 0.67 -3.98 1.21
N SER A 99 -0.30 -4.52 0.46
CA SER A 99 -1.61 -3.93 0.15
C SER A 99 -2.41 -3.55 1.41
N GLU A 100 -3.50 -2.79 1.21
CA GLU A 100 -4.48 -2.46 2.25
C GLU A 100 -4.86 -3.70 3.07
N TYR A 101 -4.61 -3.65 4.38
CA TYR A 101 -4.93 -4.71 5.32
C TYR A 101 -5.62 -4.13 6.55
N VAL A 102 -6.37 -4.98 7.25
CA VAL A 102 -6.92 -4.67 8.56
C VAL A 102 -6.37 -5.68 9.55
N LEU A 103 -5.72 -5.15 10.60
CA LEU A 103 -5.23 -5.95 11.72
C LEU A 103 -6.31 -6.03 12.79
N ILE A 104 -6.68 -7.24 13.21
CA ILE A 104 -7.74 -7.50 14.18
C ILE A 104 -7.17 -8.26 15.37
N ASP A 105 -7.39 -7.70 16.57
CA ASP A 105 -7.14 -8.39 17.83
C ASP A 105 -8.37 -9.24 18.20
N ALA A 106 -8.19 -10.56 18.21
CA ALA A 106 -9.27 -11.51 18.52
C ALA A 106 -9.38 -11.83 20.03
N ARG A 107 -8.54 -11.21 20.87
CA ARG A 107 -8.60 -11.36 22.33
C ARG A 107 -9.79 -10.59 22.91
N GLU A 108 -10.08 -10.85 24.18
CA GLU A 108 -11.04 -10.05 24.94
C GLU A 108 -10.63 -8.58 25.03
N GLU A 109 -11.63 -7.70 25.07
CA GLU A 109 -11.44 -6.24 25.02
C GLU A 109 -10.55 -5.73 26.15
N SER A 110 -10.62 -6.34 27.34
CA SER A 110 -9.75 -6.01 28.48
C SER A 110 -8.26 -6.09 28.11
N HIS A 111 -7.86 -7.11 27.35
CA HIS A 111 -6.46 -7.32 26.98
C HIS A 111 -5.99 -6.45 25.82
N TYR A 112 -6.91 -6.08 24.94
CA TYR A 112 -6.65 -5.03 23.96
C TYR A 112 -6.35 -3.69 24.67
N ASN A 113 -7.12 -3.36 25.71
CA ASN A 113 -6.95 -2.13 26.48
C ASN A 113 -5.66 -2.10 27.32
N GLU A 114 -5.17 -3.25 27.78
CA GLU A 114 -3.87 -3.38 28.43
C GLU A 114 -2.69 -3.10 27.47
N GLY A 115 -2.88 -3.40 26.18
CA GLY A 115 -1.90 -3.14 25.13
C GLY A 115 -2.17 -3.98 23.88
N HIS A 116 -1.95 -3.39 22.72
CA HIS A 116 -2.22 -4.01 21.41
C HIS A 116 -1.22 -3.52 20.36
N ILE A 117 -1.16 -4.23 19.23
CA ILE A 117 -0.30 -3.83 18.10
C ILE A 117 -0.87 -2.53 17.52
N PRO A 118 -0.05 -1.48 17.29
CA PRO A 118 -0.53 -0.24 16.68
C PRO A 118 -1.31 -0.50 15.40
N THR A 119 -2.39 0.25 15.17
CA THR A 119 -3.36 0.12 14.06
C THR A 119 -4.34 -1.05 14.14
N ALA A 120 -4.19 -1.96 15.11
CA ALA A 120 -5.16 -3.03 15.31
C ALA A 120 -6.53 -2.49 15.73
N ILE A 121 -7.60 -3.17 15.31
CA ILE A 121 -8.95 -2.97 15.85
C ILE A 121 -9.31 -4.15 16.76
N SER A 122 -9.95 -3.86 17.90
CA SER A 122 -10.48 -4.90 18.79
C SER A 122 -11.77 -5.50 18.21
N ILE A 123 -11.76 -6.80 17.88
CA ILE A 123 -12.96 -7.60 17.60
C ILE A 123 -12.78 -8.94 18.32
N PRO A 124 -13.12 -9.03 19.62
CA PRO A 124 -13.06 -10.27 20.36
C PRO A 124 -13.86 -11.37 19.67
N PHE A 125 -13.34 -12.60 19.63
CA PHE A 125 -14.07 -13.70 18.98
C PHE A 125 -15.46 -13.93 19.60
N SER A 126 -15.58 -13.76 20.92
CA SER A 126 -16.84 -13.83 21.68
C SER A 126 -17.90 -12.83 21.22
N GLN A 127 -17.47 -11.75 20.56
CA GLN A 127 -18.31 -10.65 20.08
C GLN A 127 -18.20 -10.47 18.55
N PHE A 128 -17.70 -11.48 17.83
CA PHE A 128 -17.42 -11.35 16.40
C PHE A 128 -18.68 -11.01 15.60
N ASP A 129 -19.77 -11.76 15.81
CA ASP A 129 -21.02 -11.60 15.06
C ASP A 129 -21.64 -10.20 15.22
N SER A 130 -21.57 -9.61 16.42
CA SER A 130 -22.08 -8.27 16.69
C SER A 130 -21.19 -7.15 16.13
N ASN A 131 -19.93 -7.44 15.85
CA ASN A 131 -18.94 -6.46 15.37
C ASN A 131 -18.63 -6.58 13.87
N THR A 132 -19.34 -7.44 13.14
CA THR A 132 -19.16 -7.66 11.70
C THR A 132 -19.26 -6.39 10.85
N HIS A 133 -20.09 -5.42 11.28
CA HIS A 133 -20.23 -4.11 10.64
C HIS A 133 -18.93 -3.28 10.62
N ARG A 134 -17.95 -3.61 11.46
CA ARG A 134 -16.63 -2.94 11.55
C ARG A 134 -15.61 -3.51 10.57
N LEU A 135 -15.93 -4.64 9.92
CA LEU A 135 -15.08 -5.24 8.90
C LEU A 135 -15.19 -4.46 7.58
N PRO A 136 -14.11 -4.42 6.77
CA PRO A 136 -14.13 -3.72 5.48
C PRO A 136 -15.15 -4.35 4.54
N LYS A 137 -15.86 -3.49 3.79
CA LYS A 137 -16.81 -3.91 2.75
C LYS A 137 -16.13 -4.51 1.53
N ASP A 138 -14.91 -4.06 1.22
CA ASP A 138 -14.11 -4.63 0.14
C ASP A 138 -13.62 -6.03 0.53
N LYS A 139 -14.16 -7.05 -0.15
CA LYS A 139 -13.80 -8.45 0.05
C LYS A 139 -12.37 -8.78 -0.40
N ASN A 140 -11.68 -7.85 -1.07
CA ASN A 140 -10.27 -7.99 -1.44
C ASN A 140 -9.31 -7.46 -0.36
N THR A 141 -9.82 -6.79 0.68
CA THR A 141 -8.99 -6.34 1.80
C THR A 141 -8.49 -7.53 2.60
N VAL A 142 -7.19 -7.57 2.88
CA VAL A 142 -6.61 -8.66 3.69
C VAL A 142 -6.94 -8.44 5.15
N LEU A 143 -7.55 -9.45 5.78
CA LEU A 143 -7.79 -9.47 7.22
C LEU A 143 -6.73 -10.32 7.91
N ILE A 144 -6.06 -9.74 8.90
CA ILE A 144 -5.08 -10.44 9.72
C ILE A 144 -5.60 -10.48 11.15
N PHE A 145 -5.85 -11.68 11.66
CA PHE A 145 -6.29 -11.87 13.05
C PHE A 145 -5.11 -12.33 13.90
N TYR A 146 -4.91 -11.71 15.06
CA TYR A 146 -3.94 -12.18 16.04
C TYR A 146 -4.59 -12.43 17.41
N CYS A 147 -3.89 -13.19 18.23
CA CYS A 147 -4.29 -13.54 19.60
C CYS A 147 -3.03 -13.65 20.47
N TRP A 148 -3.17 -14.23 21.67
CA TRP A 148 -2.10 -14.28 22.67
C TRP A 148 -0.81 -15.00 22.23
N HIS A 149 -0.95 -16.19 21.66
CA HIS A 149 0.17 -17.08 21.33
C HIS A 149 -0.18 -17.99 20.16
N GLU A 150 0.83 -18.63 19.57
CA GLU A 150 0.71 -19.46 18.36
C GLU A 150 -0.33 -20.60 18.48
N THR A 151 -0.49 -21.17 19.68
CA THR A 151 -1.46 -22.26 19.93
C THR A 151 -2.86 -21.76 20.27
N CYS A 152 -3.10 -20.45 20.30
CA CYS A 152 -4.42 -19.89 20.62
C CYS A 152 -5.34 -19.97 19.39
N GLY A 153 -6.48 -20.65 19.56
CA GLY A 153 -7.44 -20.87 18.47
C GLY A 153 -8.25 -19.64 18.06
N LEU A 154 -8.27 -18.56 18.85
CA LEU A 154 -9.17 -17.42 18.64
C LEU A 154 -8.93 -16.71 17.30
N SER A 155 -7.67 -16.53 16.91
CA SER A 155 -7.31 -15.93 15.62
C SER A 155 -7.78 -16.81 14.46
N THR A 156 -7.58 -18.13 14.57
CA THR A 156 -8.01 -19.12 13.58
C THR A 156 -9.53 -19.17 13.47
N GLN A 157 -10.24 -19.18 14.60
CA GLN A 157 -11.70 -19.18 14.66
C GLN A 157 -12.28 -17.90 14.04
N SER A 158 -11.70 -16.73 14.36
CA SER A 158 -12.11 -15.45 13.79
C SER A 158 -11.88 -15.39 12.27
N ALA A 159 -10.72 -15.87 11.80
CA ALA A 159 -10.44 -15.95 10.37
C ALA A 159 -11.41 -16.90 9.64
N GLN A 160 -11.74 -18.04 10.25
CA GLN A 160 -12.74 -18.96 9.71
C GLN A 160 -14.15 -18.36 9.68
N ALA A 161 -14.54 -17.62 10.72
CA ALA A 161 -15.82 -16.92 10.77
C ALA A 161 -15.92 -15.87 9.66
N ALA A 162 -14.91 -15.02 9.50
CA ALA A 162 -14.83 -14.04 8.42
C ALA A 162 -14.92 -14.69 7.03
N LYS A 163 -14.24 -15.82 6.82
CA LYS A 163 -14.31 -16.58 5.56
C LYS A 163 -15.70 -17.16 5.30
N GLN A 164 -16.39 -17.61 6.34
CA GLN A 164 -17.76 -18.11 6.22
C GLN A 164 -18.74 -17.01 5.82
N MET A 165 -18.58 -15.78 6.31
CA MET A 165 -19.37 -14.62 5.87
C MET A 165 -19.25 -14.39 4.36
N VAL A 166 -18.03 -14.44 3.83
CA VAL A 166 -17.76 -14.29 2.39
C VAL A 166 -18.43 -15.41 1.58
N LYS A 167 -18.36 -16.66 2.05
CA LYS A 167 -18.94 -17.83 1.37
C LYS A 167 -20.47 -17.85 1.38
N ASN A 168 -21.08 -17.42 2.48
CA ASN A 168 -22.52 -17.47 2.66
C ASN A 168 -23.25 -16.28 2.01
N GLY A 169 -22.51 -15.37 1.36
CA GLY A 169 -23.09 -14.17 0.75
C GLY A 169 -23.68 -13.19 1.76
N LEU A 170 -23.42 -13.38 3.06
CA LEU A 170 -23.81 -12.43 4.10
C LEU A 170 -23.02 -11.15 3.87
N GLU A 171 -23.74 -10.10 3.47
CA GLU A 171 -23.19 -8.77 3.40
C GLU A 171 -23.02 -8.23 4.83
N CYS A 172 -21.96 -7.46 5.07
CA CYS A 172 -21.80 -6.73 6.32
C CYS A 172 -22.96 -5.73 6.43
N HIS A 173 -24.04 -6.14 7.09
CA HIS A 173 -25.19 -5.27 7.32
C HIS A 173 -24.75 -4.16 8.28
N GLY A 174 -24.85 -2.92 7.78
CA GLY A 174 -24.44 -1.70 8.48
C GLY A 174 -25.44 -1.25 9.53
#